data_AF-A0A350W719-F1
#
_entry.id   AF-A0A350W719-F1
#
_cell.length_a   1.000
_cell.length_b   1.000
_cell.length_c   1.000
_cell.angle_alpha   90.00
_cell.angle_beta   90.00
_cell.angle_gamma   90.00
#
_symmetry.space_group_name_H-M   'P 1'
#
loop_
_entity.id
_entity.type
_entity.pdbx_description
1 polymer ?
#
loop_
_entity_poly.entity_id
_entity_poly.type
_entity_poly.pdbx_seq_one_letter_code
_entity_poly.pdbx_strand_id
1 'polypeptide(L)'
;MNRKGFTLIETIMVIAILALLMLILVPNVISLINKNNIKSCQNLEDSIKNAAKVYVANNKYQLGFSCDTAKEITIQTLVDSGDLKLTDNKLVNPVSGKDIPLSSKIKVTYNCTTKDFNYEFDEFVTNEFKLCD
;
A
#
# COMPACT_ATOMS: atom_id res chain seq x y z
N MET A 1 -19.17 54.24 -4.53
CA MET A 1 -18.65 52.86 -4.48
C MET A 1 -18.57 52.45 -3.02
N ASN A 2 -19.56 51.71 -2.51
CA ASN A 2 -19.63 51.30 -1.09
C ASN A 2 -18.79 50.04 -0.87
N ARG A 3 -17.58 50.20 -0.33
CA ARG A 3 -16.77 49.08 0.15
C ARG A 3 -17.05 48.87 1.63
N LYS A 4 -18.03 48.02 1.95
CA LYS A 4 -18.18 47.49 3.31
C LYS A 4 -17.19 46.33 3.45
N GLY A 5 -16.07 46.58 4.11
CA GLY A 5 -15.13 45.55 4.53
C GLY A 5 -15.59 44.90 5.83
N PHE A 6 -15.21 43.64 6.05
CA PHE A 6 -15.37 42.96 7.34
C PHE A 6 -14.68 43.74 8.46
N THR A 7 -15.28 43.77 9.65
CA THR A 7 -14.63 44.37 10.82
C THR A 7 -13.66 43.38 11.46
N LEU A 8 -12.57 43.92 12.02
CA LEU A 8 -11.51 43.11 12.65
C LEU A 8 -12.09 42.23 13.78
N ILE A 9 -13.03 42.76 14.57
CA ILE A 9 -13.64 42.04 15.68
C ILE A 9 -14.42 40.78 15.23
N GLU A 10 -15.11 40.84 14.09
CA GLU A 10 -15.82 39.69 13.52
C GLU A 10 -14.84 38.57 13.15
N THR A 11 -13.69 38.93 12.56
CA THR A 11 -12.67 37.94 12.19
C THR A 11 -12.00 37.28 13.40
N ILE A 12 -11.77 38.04 14.48
CA ILE A 12 -11.19 37.51 15.72
C ILE A 12 -12.13 36.49 16.37
N MET A 13 -13.43 36.79 16.42
CA MET A 13 -14.44 35.87 16.96
C MET A 13 -14.49 34.55 16.18
N VAL A 14 -14.42 34.62 14.84
CA VAL A 14 -14.42 33.42 13.99
C VAL A 14 -13.17 32.57 14.21
N ILE A 15 -11.98 33.19 14.26
CA ILE A 15 -10.72 32.48 14.50
C ILE A 15 -10.72 31.80 15.88
N ALA A 16 -11.27 32.47 16.91
CA ALA A 16 -11.39 31.89 18.25
C ALA A 16 -12.27 30.63 18.27
N ILE A 17 -13.41 30.64 17.55
CA ILE A 17 -14.29 29.47 17.44
C ILE A 17 -13.61 28.35 16.63
N LEU A 18 -12.94 28.67 15.52
CA LEU A 18 -12.22 27.68 14.71
C LEU A 18 -11.10 27.00 15.51
N ALA A 19 -10.37 27.74 16.34
CA ALA A 19 -9.32 27.20 17.18
C ALA A 19 -9.85 26.15 18.17
N LEU A 20 -11.01 26.40 18.80
CA LEU A 20 -11.66 25.44 19.69
C LEU A 20 -12.11 24.17 18.96
N LEU A 21 -12.66 24.32 17.75
CA LEU A 21 -13.09 23.18 16.93
C LEU A 21 -11.90 22.31 16.51
N MET A 22 -10.76 22.92 16.16
CA MET A 22 -9.56 22.19 15.75
C MET A 22 -9.06 21.21 16.82
N LEU A 23 -9.16 21.57 18.10
CA LEU A 23 -8.69 20.71 19.21
C LEU A 23 -9.34 19.32 19.21
N ILE A 24 -10.62 19.24 18.83
CA ILE A 24 -11.39 17.99 18.80
C ILE A 24 -11.27 17.31 17.43
N LEU A 25 -11.15 18.09 16.35
CA LEU A 25 -11.10 17.58 14.98
C LEU A 25 -9.77 16.90 14.64
N VAL A 26 -8.63 17.46 15.07
CA VAL A 26 -7.29 16.97 14.71
C VAL A 26 -7.09 15.48 15.01
N PRO A 27 -7.33 14.94 16.23
CA PRO A 27 -7.10 13.52 16.49
C PRO A 27 -8.00 12.60 15.64
N ASN A 28 -9.23 13.02 15.36
CA ASN A 28 -10.16 12.26 14.53
C ASN A 28 -9.69 12.18 13.07
N VAL A 29 -9.20 13.29 12.52
CA VAL A 29 -8.64 13.34 11.17
C VAL A 29 -7.38 12.47 11.07
N ILE A 30 -6.48 12.54 12.05
CA ILE A 30 -5.28 11.70 12.09
C ILE A 30 -5.67 10.21 12.13
N SER A 31 -6.64 9.82 12.96
CA SER A 31 -7.13 8.45 13.01
C SER A 31 -7.71 7.98 11.68
N LEU A 32 -8.46 8.84 10.99
CA LEU A 32 -9.01 8.55 9.67
C LEU A 32 -7.91 8.36 8.63
N ILE A 33 -6.89 9.23 8.63
CA ILE A 33 -5.73 9.11 7.73
C ILE A 33 -5.01 7.78 7.97
N ASN A 34 -4.72 7.43 9.23
CA ASN A 34 -4.05 6.16 9.54
C ASN A 34 -4.86 4.95 9.06
N LYS A 35 -6.18 4.94 9.28
CA LYS A 35 -7.06 3.89 8.76
C LYS A 35 -7.04 3.82 7.23
N ASN A 36 -7.01 4.95 6.55
CA ASN A 36 -6.94 5.01 5.09
C ASN A 36 -5.57 4.52 4.58
N ASN A 37 -4.48 4.84 5.28
CA ASN A 37 -3.15 4.35 4.94
C ASN A 37 -3.05 2.84 5.07
N ILE A 38 -3.57 2.26 6.16
CA ILE A 38 -3.62 0.79 6.34
C ILE A 38 -4.42 0.13 5.21
N LYS A 39 -5.62 0.64 4.90
CA LYS A 39 -6.43 0.12 3.78
C LYS A 39 -5.72 0.26 2.43
N SER A 40 -5.05 1.39 2.19
CA SER A 40 -4.29 1.61 0.96
C SER A 40 -3.11 0.65 0.85
N CYS A 41 -2.47 0.34 1.97
CA CYS A 41 -1.42 -0.66 2.02
C CYS A 41 -1.95 -2.07 1.72
N GLN A 42 -3.07 -2.46 2.31
CA GLN A 42 -3.71 -3.75 2.01
C GLN A 42 -4.05 -3.87 0.52
N ASN A 43 -4.61 -2.80 -0.08
CA ASN A 43 -4.88 -2.77 -1.51
C ASN A 43 -3.60 -2.88 -2.36
N LEU A 44 -2.49 -2.26 -1.93
CA LEU A 44 -1.20 -2.37 -2.58
C LEU A 44 -0.67 -3.81 -2.51
N GLU A 45 -0.73 -4.42 -1.32
CA GLU A 45 -0.35 -5.82 -1.11
C GLU A 45 -1.16 -6.76 -2.01
N ASP A 46 -2.48 -6.59 -2.04
CA ASP A 46 -3.38 -7.36 -2.90
C ASP A 46 -3.10 -7.15 -4.38
N SER A 47 -2.79 -5.92 -4.79
CA SER A 47 -2.44 -5.61 -6.18
C SER A 47 -1.17 -6.34 -6.61
N ILE A 48 -0.14 -6.35 -5.76
CA ILE A 48 1.13 -7.04 -6.03
C ILE A 48 0.92 -8.56 -6.02
N LYS A 49 0.17 -9.10 -5.05
CA LYS A 49 -0.22 -10.52 -5.02
C LYS A 49 -1.01 -10.92 -6.26
N ASN A 50 -1.91 -10.06 -6.73
CA ASN A 50 -2.69 -10.32 -7.93
C ASN A 50 -1.81 -10.30 -9.19
N ALA A 51 -0.87 -9.35 -9.30
CA ALA A 51 0.12 -9.36 -10.37
C ALA A 51 0.95 -10.66 -10.36
N ALA A 52 1.40 -11.11 -9.19
CA ALA A 52 2.09 -12.39 -9.03
C ALA A 52 1.22 -13.58 -9.44
N LYS A 53 -0.08 -13.59 -9.10
CA LYS A 53 -1.04 -14.62 -9.53
C LYS A 53 -1.15 -14.69 -11.05
N VAL A 54 -1.28 -13.54 -11.71
CA VAL A 54 -1.36 -13.45 -13.17
C VAL A 54 -0.06 -13.95 -13.80
N TYR A 55 1.09 -13.49 -13.30
CA TYR A 55 2.40 -13.93 -13.78
C TYR A 55 2.58 -15.44 -13.65
N VAL A 56 2.25 -16.02 -12.48
CA VAL A 56 2.34 -17.46 -12.23
C VAL A 56 1.39 -18.23 -13.13
N ALA A 57 0.15 -17.75 -13.33
CA ALA A 57 -0.79 -18.39 -14.23
C ALA A 57 -0.27 -18.45 -15.68
N ASN A 58 0.36 -17.37 -16.15
CA ASN A 58 0.93 -17.27 -17.49
C ASN A 58 2.22 -18.08 -17.66
N ASN A 59 3.00 -18.28 -16.58
CA ASN A 59 4.33 -18.90 -16.64
C ASN A 59 4.44 -20.23 -15.88
N LYS A 60 3.31 -20.82 -15.45
CA LYS A 60 3.25 -21.99 -14.56
C LYS A 60 4.17 -23.14 -14.97
N TYR A 61 4.19 -23.47 -16.26
CA TYR A 61 4.99 -24.58 -16.79
C TYR A 61 6.50 -24.28 -16.78
N GLN A 62 6.89 -23.03 -16.99
CA GLN A 62 8.29 -22.61 -17.01
C GLN A 62 8.86 -22.48 -15.59
N LEU A 63 8.01 -22.07 -14.64
CA LEU A 63 8.41 -21.89 -13.24
C LEU A 63 8.68 -23.23 -12.52
N GLY A 64 8.13 -24.33 -13.03
CA GLY A 64 8.44 -25.68 -12.55
C GLY A 64 8.14 -25.87 -11.06
N PHE A 65 6.92 -25.53 -10.63
CA PHE A 65 6.51 -25.73 -9.24
C PHE A 65 6.42 -27.22 -8.90
N SER A 66 7.02 -27.60 -7.77
CA SER A 66 6.81 -28.88 -7.11
C SER A 66 6.07 -28.68 -5.79
N CYS A 67 5.48 -29.77 -5.28
CA CYS A 67 4.76 -29.76 -4.01
C CYS A 67 5.60 -29.14 -2.89
N ASP A 68 5.01 -28.20 -2.17
CA ASP A 68 5.57 -27.60 -0.95
C ASP A 68 6.93 -26.91 -1.15
N THR A 69 7.29 -26.62 -2.40
CA THR A 69 8.46 -25.81 -2.74
C THR A 69 8.05 -24.37 -3.01
N ALA A 70 8.81 -23.46 -2.41
CA ALA A 70 8.66 -22.03 -2.64
C ALA A 70 9.48 -21.59 -3.86
N LYS A 71 8.88 -20.72 -4.68
CA LYS A 71 9.57 -19.93 -5.70
C LYS A 71 9.47 -18.47 -5.32
N GLU A 72 10.52 -17.72 -5.59
CA GLU A 72 10.56 -16.27 -5.35
C GLU A 72 10.40 -15.53 -6.67
N ILE A 73 9.50 -14.55 -6.69
CA ILE A 73 9.28 -13.66 -7.84
C ILE A 73 9.54 -12.24 -7.35
N THR A 74 10.42 -11.51 -8.02
CA THR A 74 10.69 -10.11 -7.65
C THR A 74 9.59 -9.20 -8.17
N ILE A 75 9.39 -8.07 -7.49
CA ILE A 75 8.51 -7.00 -8.00
C ILE A 75 8.99 -6.54 -9.38
N GLN A 76 10.30 -6.45 -9.62
CA GLN A 76 10.84 -6.11 -10.93
C GLN A 76 10.33 -7.06 -12.03
N THR A 77 10.30 -8.37 -11.80
CA THR A 77 9.76 -9.34 -12.77
C THR A 77 8.29 -9.06 -13.10
N LEU A 78 7.48 -8.66 -12.12
CA LEU A 78 6.07 -8.32 -12.32
C LEU A 78 5.88 -7.02 -13.12
N VAL A 79 6.81 -6.08 -12.98
CA VAL A 79 6.82 -4.83 -13.75
C VAL A 79 7.25 -5.11 -15.19
N ASP A 80 8.31 -5.91 -15.36
CA ASP A 80 8.85 -6.27 -16.67
C ASP A 80 7.86 -7.12 -17.48
N SER A 81 7.08 -7.98 -16.82
CA SER A 81 6.00 -8.75 -17.46
C SER A 81 4.77 -7.90 -17.80
N GLY A 82 4.69 -6.68 -17.26
CA GLY A 82 3.55 -5.78 -17.43
C GLY A 82 2.34 -6.10 -16.54
N ASP A 83 2.47 -7.07 -15.61
CA ASP A 83 1.40 -7.48 -14.69
C ASP A 83 1.22 -6.49 -13.53
N LEU A 84 2.27 -5.72 -13.21
CA LEU A 84 2.26 -4.66 -12.20
C LEU A 84 2.66 -3.32 -12.83
N LYS A 85 1.80 -2.32 -12.68
CA LYS A 85 2.09 -0.95 -13.14
C LYS A 85 2.62 -0.12 -11.99
N LEU A 86 3.70 0.62 -12.24
CA LEU A 86 4.26 1.58 -11.31
C LEU A 86 3.73 2.98 -11.61
N THR A 87 3.48 3.75 -10.56
CA THR A 87 3.30 5.20 -10.64
C THR A 87 4.65 5.85 -10.35
N ASP A 88 5.10 6.77 -11.20
CA ASP A 88 6.40 7.45 -11.05
C ASP A 88 7.60 6.50 -10.87
N ASN A 89 7.51 5.31 -11.48
CA ASN A 89 8.54 4.27 -11.44
C ASN A 89 8.91 3.79 -10.02
N LYS A 90 7.99 3.94 -9.06
CA LYS A 90 8.17 3.60 -7.65
C LYS A 90 6.96 2.90 -7.07
N LEU A 91 7.20 2.18 -5.98
CA LEU A 91 6.17 1.71 -5.05
C LEU A 91 6.46 2.32 -3.70
N VAL A 92 5.45 2.91 -3.05
CA VAL A 92 5.59 3.56 -1.75
C VAL A 92 4.63 2.88 -0.79
N ASN A 93 5.14 2.51 0.39
CA ASN A 93 4.32 2.00 1.47
C ASN A 93 3.45 3.15 2.04
N PRO A 94 2.11 3.07 1.98
CA PRO A 94 1.25 4.16 2.47
C PRO A 94 1.28 4.38 3.99
N VAL A 95 1.72 3.38 4.77
CA VAL A 95 1.80 3.44 6.23
C VAL A 95 3.14 4.07 6.66
N SER A 96 4.26 3.54 6.16
CA SER A 96 5.60 4.02 6.56
C SER A 96 6.13 5.17 5.71
N GLY A 97 5.54 5.41 4.53
CA GLY A 97 5.99 6.42 3.56
C GLY A 97 7.30 6.07 2.85
N LYS A 98 7.83 4.86 3.04
CA LYS A 98 9.11 4.41 2.47
C LYS A 98 8.90 3.77 1.10
N ASP A 99 9.91 3.92 0.23
CA ASP A 99 9.95 3.22 -1.05
C ASP A 99 10.09 1.70 -0.82
N ILE A 100 9.28 0.90 -1.52
CA ILE A 100 9.39 -0.56 -1.57
C ILE A 100 10.36 -0.90 -2.73
N PRO A 101 11.52 -1.53 -2.44
CA PRO A 101 12.49 -1.88 -3.47
C PRO A 101 11.89 -2.83 -4.51
N LEU A 102 12.20 -2.63 -5.79
CA LEU A 102 11.78 -3.55 -6.86
C LEU A 102 12.46 -4.93 -6.75
N SER A 103 13.53 -5.03 -5.95
CA SER A 103 14.16 -6.30 -5.57
C SER A 103 13.38 -7.09 -4.52
N SER A 104 12.31 -6.51 -3.94
CA SER A 104 11.43 -7.22 -3.01
C SER A 104 10.79 -8.42 -3.68
N LYS A 105 10.52 -9.46 -2.90
CA LYS A 105 10.12 -10.76 -3.41
C LYS A 105 8.76 -11.17 -2.89
N ILE A 106 8.02 -11.87 -3.75
CA ILE A 106 6.81 -12.58 -3.42
C ILE A 106 7.16 -14.06 -3.45
N LYS A 107 6.99 -14.72 -2.31
CA LYS A 107 7.13 -16.17 -2.17
C LYS A 107 5.84 -16.83 -2.61
N VAL A 108 5.96 -17.72 -3.60
CA VAL A 108 4.85 -18.49 -4.14
C VAL A 108 5.07 -19.96 -3.82
N THR A 109 4.13 -20.57 -3.11
CA THR A 109 4.18 -21.98 -2.73
C THR A 109 2.98 -22.71 -3.33
N TYR A 110 3.21 -23.85 -3.97
CA TYR A 110 2.12 -24.69 -4.49
C TYR A 110 1.76 -25.79 -3.49
N ASN A 111 0.53 -25.74 -2.99
CA ASN A 111 -0.01 -26.75 -2.07
C ASN A 111 -0.65 -27.88 -2.86
N CYS A 112 -0.08 -29.08 -2.78
CA CYS A 112 -0.58 -30.24 -3.53
C CYS A 112 -1.86 -30.86 -2.96
N THR A 113 -2.17 -30.60 -1.69
CA THR A 113 -3.38 -31.08 -1.04
C THR A 113 -4.59 -30.28 -1.49
N THR A 114 -4.50 -28.95 -1.46
CA THR A 114 -5.59 -28.06 -1.88
C THR A 114 -5.58 -27.77 -3.39
N LYS A 115 -4.45 -28.03 -4.06
CA LYS A 115 -4.18 -27.68 -5.47
C LYS A 115 -4.19 -26.18 -5.75
N ASP A 116 -3.88 -25.39 -4.72
CA ASP A 116 -3.84 -23.93 -4.78
C ASP A 116 -2.43 -23.37 -4.58
N PHE A 117 -2.23 -22.13 -5.04
CA PHE A 117 -1.03 -21.35 -4.80
C PHE A 117 -1.22 -20.40 -3.62
N ASN A 118 -0.27 -20.40 -2.69
CA ASN A 118 -0.16 -19.40 -1.63
C ASN A 118 0.86 -18.33 -2.02
N TYR A 119 0.58 -17.07 -1.67
CA TYR A 119 1.39 -15.90 -2.02
C TYR A 119 1.68 -15.10 -0.76
N GLU A 120 2.94 -14.99 -0.40
CA GLU A 120 3.41 -14.29 0.79
C GLU A 120 4.48 -13.27 0.40
N PHE A 121 4.44 -12.08 0.99
CA PHE A 121 5.56 -11.15 0.87
C PHE A 121 6.74 -11.68 1.66
N ASP A 122 7.92 -11.71 1.04
CA ASP A 122 9.14 -12.08 1.73
C ASP A 122 9.54 -10.95 2.69
N GLU A 123 9.44 -11.23 3.99
CA GLU A 123 9.56 -10.27 5.11
C GLU A 123 10.95 -9.61 5.20
N PHE A 124 11.95 -10.05 4.43
CA PHE A 124 13.32 -9.58 4.55
C PHE A 124 13.62 -8.20 3.95
N VAL A 125 12.68 -7.56 3.24
CA VAL A 125 12.94 -6.23 2.63
C VAL A 125 12.39 -5.06 3.46
N THR A 126 11.56 -5.35 4.46
CA THR A 126 11.12 -4.35 5.43
C THR A 126 11.45 -4.89 6.80
N ASN A 127 12.24 -4.17 7.59
CA ASN A 127 12.50 -4.46 9.01
C ASN A 127 11.23 -4.30 9.88
N GLU A 128 10.05 -4.57 9.32
CA GLU A 128 8.69 -4.48 9.84
C GLU A 128 8.02 -5.85 9.67
N PHE A 129 7.32 -6.30 10.72
CA PHE A 129 6.79 -7.65 10.89
C PHE A 129 5.64 -8.00 9.92
N LYS A 130 5.24 -7.08 9.02
CA LYS A 130 4.40 -7.23 7.81
C LYS A 130 4.43 -5.91 7.03
N LEU A 131 4.09 -5.96 5.74
CA LEU A 131 4.04 -4.79 4.87
C LEU A 131 3.09 -3.67 5.37
N CYS A 132 2.01 -4.03 6.06
CA CYS A 132 0.91 -3.10 6.40
C CYS A 132 0.56 -3.01 7.89
N ASP A 133 1.37 -3.62 8.78
CA ASP A 133 1.19 -3.56 10.25
C ASP A 133 2.01 -2.43 10.88
#